data_AF-A0AAJ1B0R1-F1
#
_entry.id   AF-A0AAJ1B0R1-F1
#
_cell.length_a   1.000
_cell.length_b   1.000
_cell.length_c   1.000
_cell.angle_alpha   90.00
_cell.angle_beta   90.00
_cell.angle_gamma   90.00
#
_symmetry.space_group_name_H-M   'P 1'
#
loop_
_entity.id
_entity.type
_entity.pdbx_description
1 polymer ?
#
loop_
_entity_poly.entity_id
_entity_poly.type
_entity_poly.pdbx_seq_one_letter_code
_entity_poly.pdbx_strand_id
1 'polypeptide(L)'
;KQYFPMIQTREELCKKIQTTPELKFLFDSWDESQQEEFLQFCTGMQGVKILYDSFFKEILNPDTAPSRLEELLSLILQRHIRILHVLPND
;
A
#
# COMPACT_ATOMS: atom_id res chain seq x y z
N LYS A 1 10.53 16.63 -4.99
CA LYS A 1 10.05 16.70 -3.59
C LYS A 1 8.75 17.49 -3.38
N GLN A 2 8.33 18.36 -4.30
CA GLN A 2 7.16 19.25 -4.09
C GLN A 2 5.78 18.58 -4.26
N TYR A 3 5.71 17.38 -4.87
CA TYR A 3 4.45 16.66 -5.11
C TYR A 3 4.29 15.37 -4.28
N PHE A 4 5.39 14.82 -3.76
CA PHE A 4 5.39 13.65 -2.86
C PHE A 4 6.49 13.83 -1.80
N PRO A 5 6.22 14.57 -0.71
CA PRO A 5 7.21 14.88 0.32
C PRO A 5 7.63 13.65 1.16
N MET A 6 6.92 12.53 1.02
CA MET A 6 7.12 11.28 1.78
C MET A 6 7.95 10.20 1.06
N ILE A 7 8.37 10.41 -0.20
CA ILE A 7 9.22 9.42 -0.89
C ILE A 7 10.61 9.47 -0.24
N GLN A 8 10.90 8.44 0.55
CA GLN A 8 12.17 8.24 1.22
C GLN A 8 13.22 7.81 0.21
N THR A 9 14.46 8.26 0.38
CA THR A 9 15.55 7.74 -0.44
C THR A 9 15.92 6.31 -0.01
N ARG A 10 16.57 5.55 -0.89
CA ARG A 10 16.99 4.16 -0.61
C ARG A 10 17.84 4.10 0.65
N GLU A 11 18.71 5.09 0.85
CA GLU A 11 19.62 5.17 1.99
C GLU A 11 18.87 5.45 3.30
N GLU A 12 17.88 6.34 3.29
CA GLU A 12 17.04 6.63 4.46
C GLU A 12 16.22 5.41 4.87
N LEU A 13 15.66 4.71 3.88
CA LEU A 13 14.86 3.50 4.08
C LEU A 13 15.70 2.34 4.63
N CYS A 14 16.86 2.06 4.03
CA CYS A 14 17.77 1.02 4.52
C CYS A 14 18.23 1.30 5.96
N LYS A 15 18.57 2.55 6.28
CA LYS A 15 18.92 2.94 7.66
C LYS A 15 17.76 2.68 8.62
N LYS A 16 16.53 3.01 8.23
CA LYS A 16 15.33 2.77 9.06
C LYS A 16 15.08 1.29 9.33
N ILE A 17 15.20 0.46 8.29
CA ILE A 17 15.07 -1.00 8.39
C ILE A 17 16.15 -1.55 9.33
N GLN A 18 17.41 -1.15 9.15
CA GLN A 18 18.51 -1.63 9.99
C GLN A 18 18.46 -1.16 11.44
N THR A 19 17.88 0.02 11.70
CA THR A 19 17.77 0.61 13.06
C THR A 19 16.61 0.00 13.86
N THR A 20 15.61 -0.57 13.19
CA THR A 20 14.43 -1.15 13.85
C THR A 20 14.55 -2.68 13.86
N PRO A 21 14.77 -3.33 15.02
CA PRO A 21 15.06 -4.76 15.08
C PRO A 21 13.99 -5.65 14.44
N GLU A 22 12.72 -5.28 14.61
CA GLU A 22 11.56 -5.99 14.05
C GLU A 22 11.52 -5.89 12.52
N LEU A 23 11.78 -4.69 11.96
CA LEU A 23 11.83 -4.49 10.51
C LEU A 23 13.04 -5.20 9.90
N LYS A 24 14.19 -5.14 10.57
CA LYS A 24 15.39 -5.84 10.13
C LYS A 24 15.15 -7.35 10.08
N PHE A 25 14.58 -7.93 11.14
CA PHE A 25 14.28 -9.36 11.19
C PHE A 25 13.33 -9.79 10.06
N LEU A 26 12.27 -9.02 9.81
CA LEU A 26 11.33 -9.30 8.73
C LEU A 26 11.99 -9.15 7.35
N PHE A 27 12.76 -8.09 7.14
CA PHE A 27 13.42 -7.82 5.87
C PHE A 27 14.50 -8.87 5.55
N ASP A 28 15.29 -9.26 6.55
CA ASP A 28 16.31 -10.31 6.43
C ASP A 28 15.69 -11.70 6.21
N SER A 29 14.40 -11.90 6.54
CA SER A 29 13.67 -13.16 6.28
C SER A 29 13.19 -13.32 4.84
N TRP A 30 13.24 -12.25 4.05
CA TRP A 30 12.85 -12.23 2.64
C TRP A 30 14.01 -12.62 1.73
N ASP A 31 13.69 -13.07 0.52
CA ASP A 31 14.72 -13.29 -0.51
C ASP A 31 15.23 -11.96 -1.11
N GLU A 32 16.39 -12.00 -1.78
CA GLU A 32 17.01 -10.81 -2.35
C GLU A 32 16.11 -10.09 -3.37
N SER A 33 15.24 -10.84 -4.08
CA SER A 33 14.33 -10.26 -5.07
C SER A 33 13.20 -9.46 -4.40
N GLN A 34 12.62 -10.00 -3.32
CA GLN A 34 11.60 -9.35 -2.51
C GLN A 34 12.13 -8.12 -1.78
N GLN A 35 13.36 -8.20 -1.27
CA GLN A 35 14.05 -7.07 -0.65
C GLN A 35 14.24 -5.92 -1.64
N GLU A 36 14.77 -6.21 -2.83
CA GLU A 36 14.98 -5.20 -3.87
C GLU A 36 13.66 -4.61 -4.37
N GLU A 37 12.64 -5.46 -4.58
CA GLU A 37 11.31 -5.03 -5.01
C GLU A 37 10.66 -4.09 -3.97
N PHE A 38 10.75 -4.41 -2.68
CA PHE A 38 10.27 -3.55 -1.60
C PHE A 38 10.97 -2.18 -1.58
N LEU A 39 12.29 -2.16 -1.77
CA LEU A 39 13.06 -0.91 -1.83
C LEU A 39 12.67 -0.08 -3.06
N GLN A 40 12.46 -0.70 -4.21
CA GLN A 40 12.01 -0.04 -5.44
C GLN A 40 10.60 0.55 -5.30
N PHE A 41 9.71 -0.12 -4.57
CA PHE A 41 8.37 0.37 -4.25
C PHE A 41 8.42 1.61 -3.35
N CYS A 42 9.15 1.53 -2.24
CA CYS A 42 9.20 2.61 -1.26
C CYS A 42 9.96 3.85 -1.78
N THR A 43 10.87 3.67 -2.74
CA THR A 43 11.57 4.76 -3.43
C THR A 43 10.79 5.32 -4.63
N GLY A 44 9.66 4.70 -4.99
CA GLY A 44 8.81 5.12 -6.11
C GLY A 44 9.44 4.88 -7.49
N MET A 45 10.52 4.10 -7.58
CA MET A 45 11.15 3.74 -8.87
C MET A 45 10.34 2.71 -9.65
N GLN A 46 9.64 1.81 -8.94
CA GLN A 46 8.72 0.85 -9.53
C GLN A 46 7.37 1.01 -8.84
N GLY A 47 6.31 1.23 -9.61
CA GLY A 47 4.95 1.13 -9.09
C GLY A 47 4.72 -0.31 -8.63
N VAL A 48 4.05 -0.49 -7.50
CA VAL A 48 3.67 -1.83 -7.07
C VAL A 48 2.77 -2.42 -8.16
N LYS A 49 3.24 -3.46 -8.86
CA LYS A 49 2.36 -4.35 -9.65
C LYS A 49 1.60 -5.21 -8.65
N ILE A 50 0.87 -4.51 -7.79
CA ILE A 50 -0.26 -5.05 -7.11
C ILE A 50 -1.04 -5.74 -8.20
N LEU A 51 -1.15 -7.07 -8.15
CA LEU A 51 -2.15 -7.76 -8.96
C LEU A 51 -3.44 -7.04 -8.63
N TYR A 52 -3.86 -6.18 -9.57
CA TYR A 52 -4.87 -5.14 -9.34
C TYR A 52 -6.05 -5.82 -8.66
N ASP A 53 -6.41 -6.98 -9.17
CA ASP A 53 -7.42 -7.86 -8.63
C ASP A 53 -7.18 -8.29 -7.19
N SER A 54 -6.08 -8.98 -6.84
CA SER A 54 -6.00 -9.64 -5.52
C SER A 54 -5.93 -8.64 -4.38
N PHE A 55 -5.15 -7.59 -4.52
CA PHE A 55 -4.98 -6.62 -3.43
C PHE A 55 -6.03 -5.52 -3.44
N PHE A 56 -6.53 -5.05 -4.60
CA PHE A 56 -7.68 -4.13 -4.56
C PHE A 56 -8.91 -4.88 -4.07
N LYS A 57 -9.09 -6.16 -4.42
CA LYS A 57 -10.12 -6.97 -3.78
C LYS A 57 -9.89 -6.97 -2.28
N GLU A 58 -8.75 -7.37 -1.74
CA GLU A 58 -8.60 -7.40 -0.27
C GLU A 58 -8.71 -6.04 0.42
N ILE A 59 -8.13 -4.97 -0.15
CA ILE A 59 -8.09 -3.65 0.48
C ILE A 59 -9.38 -2.86 0.31
N LEU A 60 -10.05 -3.01 -0.83
CA LEU A 60 -11.29 -2.30 -1.18
C LEU A 60 -12.51 -3.22 -1.16
N ASN A 61 -12.42 -4.41 -0.60
CA ASN A 61 -13.58 -5.29 -0.47
C ASN A 61 -14.60 -4.61 0.47
N PRO A 62 -15.80 -4.29 -0.04
CA PRO A 62 -16.81 -3.61 0.74
C PRO A 62 -17.39 -4.47 1.86
N ASP A 63 -17.24 -5.80 1.80
CA ASP A 63 -17.65 -6.73 2.86
C ASP A 63 -16.65 -6.80 4.02
N THR A 64 -15.35 -6.67 3.75
CA THR A 64 -14.31 -6.78 4.79
C THR A 64 -13.89 -5.44 5.36
N ALA A 65 -13.86 -4.38 4.54
CA ALA A 65 -13.38 -3.06 4.95
C ALA A 65 -14.09 -1.92 4.17
N PRO A 66 -15.41 -1.72 4.38
CA PRO A 66 -16.19 -0.71 3.64
C PRO A 66 -15.66 0.72 3.82
N SER A 67 -15.14 1.06 5.01
CA SER A 67 -14.65 2.41 5.33
C SER A 67 -13.53 2.88 4.40
N ARG A 68 -12.67 1.97 3.93
CA ARG A 68 -11.56 2.31 3.03
C ARG A 68 -12.06 2.67 1.63
N LEU A 69 -13.04 1.90 1.15
CA LEU A 69 -13.68 2.17 -0.13
C LEU A 69 -14.54 3.44 -0.07
N GLU A 70 -15.27 3.66 1.03
CA GLU A 70 -16.01 4.90 1.29
C GLU A 70 -15.12 6.14 1.25
N GLU A 71 -13.98 6.10 1.95
CA GLU A 71 -13.03 7.22 1.99
C GLU A 71 -12.44 7.50 0.60
N LEU A 72 -12.00 6.46 -0.11
CA LEU A 72 -11.47 6.58 -1.46
C LEU A 72 -12.51 7.21 -2.42
N LEU A 73 -13.73 6.68 -2.43
CA LEU A 73 -14.80 7.21 -3.27
C LEU A 73 -15.19 8.62 -2.86
N SER A 74 -15.15 8.93 -1.56
CA SER A 74 -15.47 10.28 -1.06
C SER A 74 -14.47 11.32 -1.54
N LEU A 75 -13.19 10.96 -1.59
CA LEU A 75 -12.12 11.81 -2.12
C LEU A 75 -12.25 12.01 -3.63
N ILE A 76 -12.49 10.94 -4.38
CA ILE A 76 -12.62 10.99 -5.85
C ILE A 76 -13.84 11.81 -6.27
N LEU A 77 -14.97 11.60 -5.61
CA LEU A 77 -16.25 12.24 -5.95
C LEU A 77 -16.45 13.57 -5.21
N GLN A 78 -15.48 13.98 -4.38
CA GLN A 78 -15.51 15.20 -3.56
C GLN A 78 -16.80 15.34 -2.74
N ARG A 79 -17.35 14.22 -2.30
CA ARG A 79 -18.60 14.14 -1.55
C ARG A 79 -18.52 13.02 -0.56
N HIS A 80 -18.98 13.23 0.67
CA HIS A 80 -19.02 12.19 1.68
C HIS A 80 -19.96 11.04 1.26
N ILE A 81 -19.43 9.83 1.15
CA ILE A 81 -20.12 8.61 0.72
C ILE A 81 -20.14 7.58 1.85
N ARG A 82 -21.22 6.78 1.89
CA ARG A 82 -21.33 5.58 2.74
C ARG A 82 -21.87 4.42 1.91
N ILE A 83 -21.33 3.24 2.13
CA ILE A 83 -21.79 1.98 1.56
C ILE A 83 -22.89 1.46 2.48
N LEU A 84 -24.10 1.32 1.94
CA LEU A 84 -25.26 0.86 2.72
C LEU A 84 -25.43 -0.66 2.62
N HIS A 85 -25.19 -1.21 1.44
CA HIS A 85 -25.30 -2.63 1.19
C HIS A 85 -24.50 -3.02 -0.06
N VAL A 86 -23.91 -4.21 -0.03
CA VAL A 86 -23.22 -4.82 -1.16
C VAL A 86 -24.21 -5.77 -1.82
N LEU A 87 -24.45 -5.60 -3.12
CA LEU A 87 -25.30 -6.51 -3.86
C LEU A 87 -24.50 -7.78 -4.20
N PRO A 88 -25.08 -8.98 -4.05
CA PRO A 88 -24.42 -10.21 -4.44
C PRO A 88 -24.13 -10.18 -5.96
N ASN A 89 -22.97 -10.70 -6.36
CA ASN A 89 -22.69 -10.97 -7.76
C ASN A 89 -23.48 -12.23 -8.17
N ASP A 90 -24.24 -12.14 -9.26
CA ASP A 90 -24.90 -13.30 -9.90
C ASP A 90 -23.89 -14.36 -10.38
#